data_AF-A0ABD5AZQ2-F1
#
_entry.id   AF-A0ABD5AZQ2-F1
#
_cell.length_a   1.000
_cell.length_b   1.000
_cell.length_c   1.000
_cell.angle_alpha   90.00
_cell.angle_beta   90.00
_cell.angle_gamma   90.00
#
_symmetry.space_group_name_H-M   'P 1'
#
loop_
_entity.id
_entity.type
_entity.pdbx_description
1 polymer ?
#
loop_
_entity_poly.entity_id
_entity_poly.type
_entity_poly.pdbx_seq_one_letter_code
_entity_poly.pdbx_strand_id
1 'polypeptide(L)'
;DGTSIRLTGQDSERGTFSHRHAVLHDEENGNTFTPLHHVPQQQATFDIHNSPLSEAAVVGFEYGYNVENKGNFNIWEAQYGDFSNMSQMMFDNFLSSSRAKWGERSGLTLFLPHAFEGQGPEHSSARLERFLQLA
;
A
#
# COMPACT_ATOMS: atom_id res chain seq x y z
N ASP A 1 -6.23 11.59 16.26
CA ASP A 1 -7.63 11.29 15.87
C ASP A 1 -8.07 9.84 16.06
N GLY A 2 -7.18 8.90 16.47
CA GLY A 2 -7.59 7.53 16.83
C GLY A 2 -7.73 6.56 15.65
N THR A 3 -7.45 7.00 14.43
CA THR A 3 -7.44 6.15 13.23
C THR A 3 -6.19 5.29 13.18
N SER A 4 -6.37 3.96 13.16
CA SER A 4 -5.28 3.03 12.90
C SER A 4 -4.81 3.15 11.45
N ILE A 5 -3.53 2.86 11.22
CA ILE A 5 -2.89 2.92 9.91
C ILE A 5 -2.26 1.57 9.62
N ARG A 6 -2.48 1.06 8.40
CA ARG A 6 -1.80 -0.11 7.88
C ARG A 6 -1.17 0.20 6.53
N LEU A 7 0.14 0.00 6.39
CA LEU A 7 0.90 0.18 5.15
C LEU A 7 1.64 -1.11 4.81
N THR A 8 1.33 -1.68 3.65
CA THR A 8 1.98 -2.91 3.17
C THR A 8 2.47 -2.71 1.74
N GLY A 9 3.69 -3.17 1.47
CA GLY A 9 4.27 -3.13 0.13
C GLY A 9 5.71 -3.62 0.14
N GLN A 10 6.29 -3.81 -1.04
CA GLN A 10 7.67 -4.27 -1.16
C GLN A 10 8.61 -3.16 -0.69
N ASP A 11 9.46 -3.46 0.30
CA ASP A 11 10.38 -2.51 0.94
C ASP A 11 9.71 -1.27 1.57
N SER A 12 8.41 -1.32 1.88
CA SER A 12 7.66 -0.15 2.37
C SER A 12 8.15 0.37 3.71
N GLU A 13 8.78 -0.44 4.56
CA GLU A 13 9.33 0.01 5.85
C GLU A 13 10.41 1.09 5.68
N ARG A 14 11.34 0.88 4.73
CA ARG A 14 12.35 1.87 4.34
C ARG A 14 11.81 2.86 3.29
N GLY A 15 10.92 2.37 2.44
CA GLY A 15 10.56 2.95 1.16
C GLY A 15 11.56 2.55 0.06
N THR A 16 11.06 2.20 -1.12
CA THR A 16 11.86 1.86 -2.31
C THR A 16 12.94 2.91 -2.57
N PHE A 17 12.55 4.19 -2.52
CA PHE A 17 13.42 5.35 -2.75
C PHE A 17 14.12 5.87 -1.48
N SER A 18 14.19 5.07 -0.41
CA SER A 18 14.84 5.41 0.87
C SER A 18 14.42 6.76 1.46
N HIS A 19 13.13 7.09 1.34
CA HIS A 19 12.60 8.37 1.81
C HIS A 19 11.79 8.25 3.11
N ARG A 20 11.39 7.03 3.51
CA ARG A 20 10.42 6.82 4.58
C ARG A 20 11.04 6.48 5.92
N HIS A 21 11.90 5.47 5.97
CA HIS A 21 12.57 5.03 7.21
C HIS A 21 11.62 4.89 8.41
N ALA A 22 10.44 4.28 8.21
CA ALA A 22 9.44 4.11 9.25
C ALA A 22 9.82 3.01 10.25
N VAL A 23 10.63 2.04 9.83
CA VAL A 23 11.30 1.08 10.71
C VAL A 23 12.80 1.32 10.63
N LEU A 24 13.42 1.56 11.78
CA LEU A 24 14.86 1.70 11.95
C LEU A 24 15.44 0.35 12.33
N HIS A 25 16.59 0.01 11.76
CA HIS A 25 17.33 -1.21 12.08
C HIS A 25 18.64 -0.84 12.76
N ASP A 26 18.89 -1.44 13.93
CA ASP A 26 20.16 -1.35 14.64
C ASP A 26 21.26 -2.09 13.85
N GLU A 27 22.38 -1.41 13.59
CA GLU A 27 23.49 -1.95 12.80
C GLU A 27 24.22 -3.10 13.50
N GLU A 28 24.30 -3.08 14.84
CA GLU A 28 25.09 -4.03 15.61
C GLU A 28 24.33 -5.35 15.83
N ASN A 29 23.03 -5.27 16.06
CA ASN A 29 22.23 -6.42 16.50
C ASN A 29 20.98 -6.71 15.64
N GLY A 30 20.64 -5.84 14.68
CA GLY A 30 19.48 -6.02 13.79
C GLY A 30 18.12 -5.78 14.43
N ASN A 31 18.07 -5.35 15.69
CA ASN A 31 16.81 -4.99 16.36
C ASN A 31 16.11 -3.86 15.61
N THR A 32 14.79 -3.91 15.59
CA THR A 32 13.96 -2.91 14.93
C THR A 32 13.38 -1.92 15.92
N PHE A 33 13.27 -0.66 15.50
CA PHE A 33 12.60 0.40 16.23
C PHE A 33 11.69 1.18 15.31
N THR A 34 10.41 1.28 15.65
CA THR A 34 9.41 2.03 14.89
C THR A 34 9.04 3.28 15.68
N PRO A 35 9.51 4.49 15.27
CA PRO A 35 9.25 5.72 16.02
C PRO A 35 7.76 6.01 16.22
N LEU A 36 6.92 5.65 15.24
CA LEU A 36 5.47 5.86 15.26
C LEU A 36 4.72 5.01 16.29
N HIS A 37 5.36 4.01 16.91
CA HIS A 37 4.81 3.26 18.05
C HIS A 37 5.04 3.96 19.40
N HIS A 38 5.86 5.00 19.42
CA HIS A 38 6.31 5.67 20.65
C HIS A 38 5.75 7.09 20.76
N VAL A 39 4.70 7.41 20.00
CA VAL A 39 4.03 8.70 20.09
C VAL A 39 3.22 8.75 21.40
N PRO A 40 3.41 9.76 22.25
CA PRO A 40 2.69 9.86 23.52
C PRO A 40 1.17 9.86 23.31
N GLN A 41 0.44 9.19 24.20
CA GLN A 41 -1.03 9.12 24.18
C GLN A 41 -1.62 8.48 22.91
N GLN A 42 -0.84 7.71 22.15
CA GLN A 42 -1.30 6.97 20.99
C GLN A 42 -2.49 6.05 21.34
N GLN A 43 -3.62 6.27 20.65
CA GLN A 43 -4.86 5.50 20.79
C GLN A 43 -5.12 4.54 19.61
N ALA A 44 -4.19 4.48 18.66
CA ALA A 44 -4.35 3.78 17.39
C ALA A 44 -3.10 3.00 17.02
N THR A 45 -3.28 1.91 16.27
CA THR A 45 -2.16 1.09 15.81
C THR A 45 -1.52 1.69 14.56
N PHE A 46 -0.21 1.48 14.43
CA PHE A 46 0.51 1.77 13.20
C PHE A 46 1.21 0.48 12.75
N ASP A 47 0.66 -0.16 11.73
CA ASP A 47 1.16 -1.43 11.20
C ASP A 47 1.83 -1.17 9.85
N ILE A 48 3.14 -1.41 9.77
CA ILE A 48 3.89 -1.30 8.52
C ILE A 48 4.63 -2.61 8.27
N HIS A 49 4.55 -3.12 7.05
CA HIS A 49 5.15 -4.40 6.69
C HIS A 49 5.79 -4.35 5.31
N ASN A 50 7.01 -4.88 5.22
CA ASN A 50 7.56 -5.34 3.95
C ASN A 50 6.77 -6.58 3.48
N SER A 51 6.09 -6.46 2.34
CA SER A 51 5.32 -7.56 1.76
C SER A 51 6.24 -8.61 1.13
N PRO A 52 5.76 -9.85 0.92
CA PRO A 52 6.41 -10.75 -0.03
C PRO A 52 6.36 -10.14 -1.45
N LEU A 53 7.17 -10.69 -2.35
CA LEU A 53 7.22 -10.30 -3.76
C LEU A 53 6.00 -10.86 -4.52
N SER A 54 4.83 -10.29 -4.22
CA SER A 54 3.54 -10.66 -4.81
C SER A 54 2.60 -9.47 -4.75
N GLU A 55 2.12 -9.00 -5.91
CA GLU A 55 1.20 -7.87 -5.98
C GLU A 55 -0.24 -8.35 -5.75
N ALA A 56 -0.72 -9.31 -6.56
CA ALA A 56 -2.13 -9.71 -6.57
C ALA A 56 -2.63 -10.23 -5.21
N ALA A 57 -1.83 -11.09 -4.56
CA ALA A 57 -2.21 -11.67 -3.28
C ALA A 57 -2.23 -10.61 -2.17
N VAL A 58 -1.26 -9.70 -2.17
CA VAL A 58 -1.15 -8.65 -1.15
C VAL A 58 -2.25 -7.61 -1.33
N VAL A 59 -2.52 -7.15 -2.56
CA VAL A 59 -3.66 -6.26 -2.84
C VAL A 59 -4.98 -6.93 -2.45
N GLY A 60 -5.14 -8.22 -2.74
CA GLY A 60 -6.30 -8.99 -2.30
C GLY A 60 -6.46 -9.03 -0.78
N PHE A 61 -5.37 -9.26 -0.06
CA PHE A 61 -5.34 -9.24 1.39
C PHE A 61 -5.72 -7.86 1.94
N GLU A 62 -5.08 -6.79 1.44
CA GLU A 62 -5.33 -5.42 1.93
C GLU A 62 -6.74 -4.92 1.62
N TYR A 63 -7.30 -5.31 0.47
CA TYR A 63 -8.71 -5.04 0.16
C TYR A 63 -9.63 -5.74 1.17
N GLY A 64 -9.41 -7.04 1.43
CA GLY A 64 -10.20 -7.81 2.39
C GLY A 64 -10.10 -7.25 3.81
N TYR A 65 -8.89 -6.90 4.25
CA TYR A 65 -8.64 -6.28 5.55
C TYR A 65 -9.45 -4.98 5.71
N ASN A 66 -9.44 -4.12 4.68
CA ASN A 66 -10.11 -2.84 4.76
C ASN A 66 -11.64 -2.95 4.69
N VAL A 67 -12.16 -3.92 3.94
CA VAL A 67 -13.61 -4.23 3.93
C VAL A 67 -14.10 -4.57 5.33
N GLU A 68 -13.33 -5.35 6.08
CA GLU A 68 -13.68 -5.71 7.47
C GLU A 68 -13.41 -4.54 8.44
N ASN A 69 -12.30 -3.82 8.26
CA ASN A 69 -11.88 -2.73 9.14
C ASN A 69 -12.01 -1.36 8.47
N LYS A 70 -13.26 -0.90 8.29
CA LYS A 70 -13.61 0.33 7.56
C LYS A 70 -13.09 1.62 8.19
N GLY A 71 -12.74 1.59 9.48
CA GLY A 71 -12.19 2.74 10.20
C GLY A 71 -10.67 2.88 10.06
N ASN A 72 -9.99 1.90 9.46
CA ASN A 72 -8.55 1.88 9.31
C ASN A 72 -8.11 2.56 8.01
N PHE A 73 -7.00 3.31 8.08
CA PHE A 73 -6.33 3.83 6.89
C PHE A 73 -5.40 2.75 6.32
N ASN A 74 -5.91 1.96 5.37
CA ASN A 74 -5.16 0.92 4.68
C ASN A 74 -4.50 1.46 3.41
N ILE A 75 -3.22 1.16 3.25
CA ILE A 75 -2.41 1.54 2.11
C ILE A 75 -1.71 0.29 1.57
N TRP A 76 -1.81 0.08 0.27
CA TRP A 76 -0.89 -0.77 -0.46
C TRP A 76 0.04 0.08 -1.33
N GLU A 77 1.35 -0.17 -1.24
CA GLU A 77 2.37 0.52 -2.03
C GLU A 77 3.02 -0.44 -3.03
N ALA A 78 2.96 -0.08 -4.31
CA ALA A 78 3.75 -0.75 -5.34
C ALA A 78 5.20 -0.23 -5.29
N GLN A 79 6.18 -1.09 -5.57
CA GLN A 79 7.58 -0.66 -5.66
C GLN A 79 7.75 0.40 -6.78
N TYR A 80 7.13 0.14 -7.93
CA TYR A 80 6.83 1.11 -8.98
C TYR A 80 5.38 0.90 -9.44
N GLY A 81 4.70 1.96 -9.86
CA GLY A 81 3.30 1.87 -10.29
C GLY A 81 3.09 0.95 -11.48
N ASP A 82 4.11 0.75 -12.31
CA ASP A 82 4.11 -0.13 -13.49
C ASP A 82 3.71 -1.58 -13.13
N PHE A 83 4.16 -2.08 -11.98
CA PHE A 83 3.88 -3.45 -11.49
C PHE A 83 2.46 -3.66 -10.95
N SER A 84 1.69 -2.59 -10.77
CA SER A 84 0.31 -2.69 -10.28
C SER A 84 -0.59 -3.49 -11.23
N ASN A 85 -0.22 -3.60 -12.51
CA ASN A 85 -0.90 -4.46 -13.49
C ASN A 85 -0.94 -5.95 -13.08
N MET A 86 -0.01 -6.42 -12.26
CA MET A 86 -0.03 -7.79 -11.74
C MET A 86 -1.23 -8.03 -10.81
N SER A 87 -1.81 -6.98 -10.24
CA SER A 87 -3.03 -6.99 -9.43
C SER A 87 -4.31 -6.62 -10.20
N GLN A 88 -4.29 -6.61 -11.54
CA GLN A 88 -5.41 -6.09 -12.34
C GLN A 88 -6.76 -6.75 -12.01
N MET A 89 -6.77 -8.06 -11.77
CA MET A 89 -7.98 -8.79 -11.37
C MET A 89 -8.63 -8.17 -10.12
N MET A 90 -7.82 -7.76 -9.14
CA MET A 90 -8.30 -7.13 -7.91
C MET A 90 -8.86 -5.72 -8.18
N PHE A 91 -8.21 -4.95 -9.04
CA PHE A 91 -8.68 -3.61 -9.39
C PHE A 91 -10.02 -3.64 -10.15
N ASP A 92 -10.14 -4.53 -11.12
CA ASP A 92 -11.33 -4.63 -11.98
C ASP A 92 -12.51 -5.24 -11.21
N ASN A 93 -12.30 -6.35 -10.51
CA ASN A 93 -13.40 -7.12 -9.94
C ASN A 93 -13.76 -6.72 -8.52
N PHE A 94 -12.89 -6.01 -7.81
CA PHE A 94 -13.12 -5.65 -6.41
C PHE A 94 -13.01 -4.14 -6.20
N LEU A 95 -11.83 -3.54 -6.42
CA LEU A 95 -11.61 -2.15 -6.04
C LEU A 95 -12.57 -1.18 -6.77
N SER A 96 -12.70 -1.30 -8.09
CA SER A 96 -13.57 -0.41 -8.89
C SER A 96 -15.05 -0.78 -8.84
N SER A 97 -15.39 -2.08 -8.78
CA SER A 97 -16.77 -2.56 -9.03
C SER A 97 -17.52 -3.08 -7.80
N SER A 98 -16.85 -3.29 -6.66
CA SER A 98 -17.46 -3.90 -5.46
C SER A 98 -18.70 -3.17 -4.95
N ARG A 99 -18.65 -1.83 -4.90
CA ARG A 99 -19.78 -1.02 -4.45
C ARG A 99 -21.01 -1.19 -5.33
N ALA A 100 -20.82 -1.24 -6.65
CA ALA A 100 -21.91 -1.42 -7.60
C ALA A 100 -22.48 -2.84 -7.56
N LYS A 101 -21.62 -3.86 -7.43
CA LYS A 101 -22.03 -5.26 -7.47
C LYS A 101 -22.63 -5.75 -6.15
N TRP A 102 -22.07 -5.33 -5.02
CA TRP A 102 -22.33 -5.93 -3.71
C TRP A 102 -22.65 -4.90 -2.62
N GLY A 103 -22.63 -3.60 -2.93
CA GLY A 103 -22.82 -2.55 -1.93
C GLY A 103 -21.64 -2.35 -0.98
N GLU A 104 -20.54 -3.09 -1.18
CA GLU A 104 -19.37 -3.06 -0.32
C GLU A 104 -18.53 -1.79 -0.55
N ARG A 105 -17.93 -1.25 0.51
CA ARG A 105 -17.09 -0.05 0.44
C ARG A 105 -15.72 -0.36 0.98
N SER A 106 -14.70 0.00 0.21
CA SER A 106 -13.31 -0.01 0.66
C SER A 106 -12.73 1.40 0.54
N GLY A 107 -11.98 1.82 1.56
CA GLY A 107 -11.08 2.96 1.57
C GLY A 107 -9.62 2.57 1.35
N LEU A 108 -9.34 1.39 0.75
CA LEU A 108 -7.98 0.99 0.38
C LEU A 108 -7.35 2.06 -0.51
N THR A 109 -6.20 2.56 -0.08
CA THR A 109 -5.42 3.57 -0.80
C THR A 109 -4.26 2.92 -1.53
N LEU A 110 -4.04 3.30 -2.79
CA LEU A 110 -2.94 2.78 -3.60
C LEU A 110 -1.86 3.85 -3.74
N PHE A 111 -0.64 3.54 -3.31
CA PHE A 111 0.54 4.34 -3.63
C PHE A 111 1.25 3.73 -4.84
N LEU A 112 1.17 4.44 -5.97
CA LEU A 112 1.71 4.00 -7.25
C LEU A 112 2.76 5.01 -7.73
N PRO A 113 4.06 4.78 -7.43
CA PRO A 113 5.12 5.65 -7.92
C PRO A 113 5.07 5.79 -9.45
N HIS A 114 5.12 7.02 -9.94
CA HIS A 114 4.91 7.35 -11.35
C HIS A 114 5.74 8.57 -11.73
N ALA A 115 6.68 8.43 -12.66
CA ALA A 115 7.44 9.55 -13.20
C ALA A 115 8.18 9.16 -14.49
N PHE A 116 8.17 10.02 -15.51
CA PHE A 116 8.98 9.82 -16.73
C PHE A 116 10.39 10.39 -16.55
N GLU A 117 11.24 9.69 -15.80
CA GLU A 117 12.61 10.14 -15.44
C GLU A 117 13.71 9.45 -16.27
N GLY A 118 13.36 8.77 -17.36
CA GLY A 118 14.32 8.10 -18.23
C GLY A 118 14.77 6.72 -17.76
N GLN A 119 14.10 6.13 -16.76
CA GLN A 119 14.41 4.80 -16.21
C GLN A 119 13.86 3.62 -17.04
N GLY A 120 13.21 3.90 -18.17
CA GLY A 120 12.68 2.91 -19.09
C GLY A 120 11.21 2.56 -18.86
N PRO A 121 10.66 1.65 -19.70
CA PRO A 121 9.21 1.45 -19.84
C PRO A 121 8.52 0.78 -18.64
N GLU A 122 9.26 0.15 -17.73
CA GLU A 122 8.74 -0.56 -16.54
C GLU A 122 8.98 0.22 -15.23
N HIS A 123 9.45 1.47 -15.32
CA HIS A 123 9.71 2.35 -14.18
C HIS A 123 9.25 3.78 -14.47
N SER A 124 8.19 3.92 -15.26
CA SER A 124 7.73 5.24 -15.73
C SER A 124 6.25 5.46 -15.52
N SER A 125 5.41 4.45 -15.73
CA SER A 125 3.97 4.60 -15.84
C SER A 125 3.19 3.72 -14.88
N ALA A 126 2.48 4.36 -13.94
CA ALA A 126 1.41 3.73 -13.18
C ALA A 126 0.14 3.48 -14.02
N ARG A 127 0.14 3.78 -15.32
CA ARG A 127 -0.99 3.58 -16.25
C ARG A 127 -2.25 4.29 -15.78
N LEU A 128 -2.11 5.57 -15.39
CA LEU A 128 -3.20 6.40 -14.86
C LEU A 128 -4.46 6.37 -15.75
N GLU A 129 -4.28 6.32 -17.07
CA GLU A 129 -5.35 6.21 -18.06
C GLU A 129 -6.27 5.00 -17.81
N ARG A 130 -5.73 3.89 -17.29
CA ARG A 130 -6.51 2.69 -16.97
C ARG A 130 -7.39 2.90 -15.75
N PHE A 131 -6.88 3.56 -14.71
CA PHE A 131 -7.68 3.89 -13.53
C PHE A 131 -8.80 4.89 -13.88
N LEU A 132 -8.53 5.85 -14.77
CA LEU A 132 -9.54 6.78 -15.27
C LEU A 132 -10.64 6.08 -16.09
N GLN A 133 -10.29 5.04 -16.85
CA GLN A 133 -11.26 4.25 -17.62
C GLN A 133 -12.18 3.39 -16.73
N LEU A 134 -11.71 3.01 -15.54
CA LEU A 134 -12.47 2.21 -14.56
C LEU A 134 -13.40 3.05 -13.66
N ALA A 135 -13.28 4.39 -13.70
CA ALA A 135 -13.99 5.31 -12.82
C ALA A 135 -15.45 5.58 -13.22
#